data_AF-A0A2W1JM09-F1
#
_entry.id   AF-A0A2W1JM09-F1
#
_cell.length_a   1.000
_cell.length_b   1.000
_cell.length_c   1.000
_cell.angle_alpha   90.00
_cell.angle_beta   90.00
_cell.angle_gamma   90.00
#
_symmetry.space_group_name_H-M   'P 1'
#
loop_
_entity.id
_entity.type
_entity.pdbx_description
1 polymer ?
#
loop_
_entity_poly.entity_id
_entity_poly.type
_entity_poly.pdbx_seq_one_letter_code
_entity_poly.pdbx_strand_id
1 'polypeptide(L)'
;MLKLIYTELGLHMDYEAASLEAVVSQHVILSVRIGRSLHVEMGLASFLLPIQAPGLEALDAALHRYAETLEITCVDAEYVEVDLGGTWMAQTIDAHEGMFLAAYDYETELILHRLWHAAGLPLTSVI
;
A
#
# COMPACT_ATOMS: atom_id res chain seq x y z
N MET A 1 1.61 4.00 9.65
CA MET A 1 1.88 3.64 8.25
C MET A 1 0.89 2.63 7.76
N LEU A 2 0.51 2.73 6.49
CA LEU A 2 -0.31 1.74 5.82
C LEU A 2 0.57 0.54 5.47
N LYS A 3 0.04 -0.65 5.73
CA LYS A 3 0.67 -1.92 5.38
C LYS A 3 -0.27 -2.67 4.45
N LEU A 4 0.15 -2.80 3.20
CA LEU A 4 -0.55 -3.60 2.20
C LEU A 4 0.10 -4.98 2.16
N ILE A 5 -0.70 -6.04 2.23
CA ILE A 5 -0.25 -7.43 2.28
C ILE A 5 -0.80 -8.13 1.04
N TYR A 6 0.12 -8.57 0.18
CA TYR A 6 -0.18 -9.28 -1.05
C TYR A 6 -0.01 -10.77 -0.78
N THR A 7 -1.09 -11.51 -0.96
CA THR A 7 -1.14 -12.97 -0.78
C THR A 7 -1.77 -13.61 -2.02
N GLU A 8 -1.63 -14.92 -2.17
CA GLU A 8 -2.39 -15.71 -3.15
C GLU A 8 -3.91 -15.49 -3.07
N LEU A 9 -4.43 -15.10 -1.89
CA LEU A 9 -5.86 -14.86 -1.67
C LEU A 9 -6.30 -13.42 -2.00
N GLY A 10 -5.34 -12.55 -2.33
CA GLY A 10 -5.57 -11.16 -2.69
C GLY A 10 -4.83 -10.18 -1.80
N LEU A 11 -5.28 -8.93 -1.89
CA LEU A 11 -4.69 -7.76 -1.24
C LEU A 11 -5.45 -7.39 0.04
N HIS A 12 -4.72 -7.18 1.12
CA HIS A 12 -5.24 -6.69 2.39
C HIS A 12 -4.52 -5.41 2.81
N MET A 13 -5.22 -4.51 3.51
CA MET A 13 -4.63 -3.29 4.07
C MET A 13 -4.88 -3.22 5.57
N ASP A 14 -3.79 -3.04 6.32
CA ASP A 14 -3.75 -2.86 7.77
C ASP A 14 -2.97 -1.59 8.14
N TYR A 15 -3.02 -1.22 9.43
CA TYR A 15 -2.09 -0.27 10.01
C TYR A 15 -0.86 -0.96 10.60
N GLU A 16 0.29 -0.36 10.38
CA GLU A 16 1.52 -0.67 11.07
C GLU A 16 1.96 0.52 11.93
N ALA A 17 2.19 0.25 13.20
CA ALA A 17 2.52 1.25 14.22
C ALA A 17 4.04 1.41 14.38
N ALA A 18 4.82 0.39 14.00
CA ALA A 18 6.27 0.49 13.97
C ALA A 18 6.73 1.44 12.85
N SER A 19 7.98 1.92 12.93
CA SER A 19 8.60 2.62 11.82
C SER A 19 9.04 1.64 10.72
N LEU A 20 9.25 2.16 9.51
CA LEU A 20 9.78 1.38 8.39
C LEU A 20 11.09 0.67 8.76
N GLU A 21 12.02 1.37 9.42
CA GLU A 21 13.32 0.83 9.83
C GLU A 21 13.15 -0.31 10.84
N ALA A 22 12.20 -0.18 11.78
CA ALA A 22 11.91 -1.24 12.74
C ALA A 22 11.35 -2.48 12.05
N VAL A 23 10.41 -2.33 11.11
CA VAL A 23 9.84 -3.46 10.37
C VAL A 23 10.89 -4.13 9.49
N VAL A 24 11.66 -3.37 8.73
CA VAL A 24 12.76 -3.89 7.88
C VAL A 24 13.78 -4.63 8.74
N SER A 25 14.21 -4.05 9.86
CA SER A 25 15.19 -4.67 10.76
C SER A 25 14.70 -6.01 11.32
N GLN A 26 13.43 -6.08 11.74
CA GLN A 26 12.83 -7.31 12.25
C GLN A 26 12.83 -8.42 11.18
N HIS A 27 12.45 -8.10 9.94
CA HIS A 27 12.41 -9.06 8.84
C HIS A 27 13.81 -9.48 8.40
N VAL A 28 14.78 -8.56 8.35
CA VAL A 28 16.19 -8.89 8.05
C VAL A 28 16.74 -9.88 9.09
N ILE A 29 16.53 -9.60 10.38
CA ILE A 29 16.99 -10.50 11.47
C ILE A 29 16.36 -11.88 11.34
N LEU A 30 15.05 -11.94 11.06
CA LEU A 30 14.35 -13.20 10.86
C LEU A 30 14.92 -13.96 9.67
N SER A 31 15.04 -13.33 8.50
CA SER A 31 15.54 -13.91 7.26
C SER A 31 16.95 -14.49 7.41
N VAL A 32 17.85 -13.78 8.08
CA VAL A 32 19.20 -14.27 8.41
C VAL A 32 19.13 -15.52 9.29
N ARG A 33 18.28 -15.53 10.32
CA ARG A 33 18.15 -16.67 11.25
C ARG A 33 17.59 -17.92 10.60
N ILE A 34 16.73 -17.77 9.60
CA ILE A 34 16.11 -18.89 8.88
C ILE A 34 16.82 -19.24 7.57
N GLY A 35 17.93 -18.56 7.24
CA GLY A 35 18.71 -18.78 6.02
C GLY A 35 17.94 -18.48 4.74
N ARG A 36 17.03 -17.50 4.77
CA ARG A 36 16.27 -17.04 3.60
C ARG A 36 16.70 -15.65 3.16
N SER A 37 16.49 -15.35 1.89
CA SER A 37 16.65 -14.00 1.35
C SER A 37 15.47 -13.11 1.73
N LEU A 38 15.72 -11.81 1.77
CA LEU A 38 14.72 -10.76 1.85
C LEU A 38 15.10 -9.72 0.78
N HIS A 39 14.20 -9.49 -0.16
CA HIS A 39 14.26 -8.40 -1.11
C HIS A 39 13.53 -7.18 -0.54
N VAL A 40 14.14 -6.01 -0.65
CA VAL A 40 13.57 -4.74 -0.19
C VAL A 40 13.89 -3.68 -1.22
N GLU A 41 12.87 -2.97 -1.71
CA GLU A 41 13.04 -1.92 -2.69
C GLU A 41 11.98 -0.82 -2.56
N MET A 42 12.27 0.35 -3.13
CA MET A 42 11.27 1.39 -3.31
C MET A 42 10.37 1.03 -4.49
N GLY A 43 9.09 1.34 -4.41
CA GLY A 43 8.15 1.07 -5.49
C GLY A 43 6.83 1.80 -5.32
N LEU A 44 5.86 1.37 -6.11
CA LEU A 44 4.48 1.81 -6.07
C LEU A 44 3.56 0.63 -5.73
N ALA A 45 2.52 0.89 -4.97
CA ALA A 45 1.42 -0.02 -4.74
C ALA A 45 0.12 0.64 -5.15
N SER A 46 -0.66 -0.06 -5.96
CA SER A 46 -1.86 0.49 -6.59
C SER A 46 -3.10 -0.29 -6.16
N PHE A 47 -4.21 0.41 -5.99
CA PHE A 47 -5.52 -0.22 -5.80
C PHE A 47 -6.66 0.61 -6.37
N LEU A 48 -7.75 -0.08 -6.71
CA LEU A 48 -8.93 0.55 -7.30
C LEU A 48 -9.94 0.97 -6.24
N LEU A 49 -10.49 2.16 -6.42
CA LEU A 49 -11.64 2.67 -5.69
C LEU A 49 -12.76 3.06 -6.66
N PRO A 50 -14.04 2.87 -6.31
CA PRO A 50 -15.14 3.44 -7.07
C PRO A 50 -15.01 4.96 -7.16
N ILE A 51 -15.25 5.56 -8.33
CA ILE A 51 -15.12 7.02 -8.52
C ILE A 51 -16.13 7.82 -7.66
N GLN A 52 -17.20 7.18 -7.18
CA GLN A 52 -18.19 7.74 -6.26
C GLN A 52 -17.94 7.35 -4.79
N ALA A 53 -16.76 6.81 -4.46
CA ALA A 53 -16.39 6.48 -3.09
C ALA A 53 -16.49 7.74 -2.20
N PRO A 54 -17.34 7.71 -1.15
CA PRO A 54 -17.49 8.86 -0.27
C PRO A 54 -16.16 9.20 0.43
N GLY A 55 -15.72 10.45 0.31
CA GLY A 55 -14.48 10.93 0.91
C GLY A 55 -13.27 10.93 -0.02
N LEU A 56 -13.42 10.59 -1.30
CA LEU A 56 -12.34 10.72 -2.28
C LEU A 56 -11.84 12.17 -2.38
N GLU A 57 -12.76 13.13 -2.34
CA GLU A 57 -12.47 14.58 -2.26
C GLU A 57 -11.63 14.98 -1.04
N ALA A 58 -11.67 14.20 0.05
CA ALA A 58 -10.85 14.47 1.23
C ALA A 58 -9.35 14.22 0.99
N LEU A 59 -8.99 13.51 -0.09
CA LEU A 59 -7.60 13.30 -0.48
C LEU A 59 -6.97 14.51 -1.19
N ASP A 60 -7.74 15.53 -1.60
CA ASP A 60 -7.20 16.67 -2.35
C ASP A 60 -5.98 17.30 -1.66
N ALA A 61 -6.07 17.57 -0.35
CA ALA A 61 -4.95 18.13 0.40
C ALA A 61 -3.74 17.19 0.45
N ALA A 62 -3.99 15.88 0.56
CA ALA A 62 -2.95 14.86 0.56
C ALA A 62 -2.24 14.76 -0.80
N LEU A 63 -3.00 14.79 -1.90
CA LEU A 63 -2.45 14.76 -3.27
C LEU A 63 -1.51 15.92 -3.55
N HIS A 64 -1.85 17.12 -3.07
CA HIS A 64 -0.95 18.28 -3.20
C HIS A 64 0.30 18.13 -2.33
N ARG A 65 0.17 17.56 -1.13
CA ARG A 65 1.29 17.40 -0.19
C ARG A 65 2.26 16.29 -0.62
N TYR A 66 1.74 15.22 -1.19
CA TYR A 66 2.45 14.00 -1.52
C TYR A 66 2.46 13.74 -3.03
N ALA A 67 2.47 14.78 -3.86
CA ALA A 67 2.34 14.68 -5.31
C ALA A 67 3.38 13.75 -6.00
N GLU A 68 4.51 13.47 -5.35
CA GLU A 68 5.54 12.55 -5.87
C GLU A 68 5.30 11.08 -5.47
N THR A 69 4.48 10.82 -4.46
CA THR A 69 4.29 9.50 -3.86
C THR A 69 2.83 9.13 -3.63
N LEU A 70 1.88 9.96 -4.04
CA LEU A 70 0.45 9.69 -3.99
C LEU A 70 -0.20 10.26 -5.24
N GLU A 71 -0.78 9.40 -6.06
CA GLU A 71 -1.47 9.77 -7.30
C GLU A 71 -2.85 9.12 -7.35
N ILE A 72 -3.81 9.80 -7.99
CA ILE A 72 -5.11 9.23 -8.32
C ILE A 72 -5.34 9.40 -9.82
N THR A 73 -5.51 8.27 -10.50
CA THR A 73 -5.71 8.23 -11.95
C THR A 73 -7.09 7.67 -12.27
N CYS A 74 -7.82 8.32 -13.16
CA CYS A 74 -9.09 7.79 -13.66
C CYS A 74 -8.80 6.61 -14.60
N VAL A 75 -9.25 5.41 -14.24
CA VAL A 75 -9.05 4.20 -15.05
C VAL A 75 -10.18 4.06 -16.07
N ASP A 76 -11.42 4.18 -15.60
CA ASP A 76 -12.63 4.11 -16.43
C ASP A 76 -13.78 4.95 -15.84
N ALA A 77 -15.00 4.73 -16.33
CA ALA A 77 -16.17 5.48 -15.89
C ALA A 77 -16.66 5.14 -14.47
N GLU A 78 -16.17 4.05 -13.88
CA GLU A 78 -16.60 3.51 -12.59
C GLU A 78 -15.48 3.53 -11.53
N TYR A 79 -14.21 3.48 -11.93
CA TYR A 79 -13.07 3.33 -11.03
C TYR A 79 -11.96 4.37 -11.23
N VAL A 80 -11.33 4.70 -10.10
CA VAL A 80 -10.05 5.38 -10.05
C VAL A 80 -9.01 4.43 -9.44
N GLU A 81 -7.78 4.55 -9.90
CA GLU A 81 -6.60 3.91 -9.32
C GLU A 81 -5.92 4.88 -8.37
N VAL A 82 -5.56 4.39 -7.18
CA VAL A 82 -4.78 5.12 -6.20
C VAL A 82 -3.41 4.48 -6.11
N ASP A 83 -2.38 5.25 -6.45
CA ASP A 83 -0.99 4.82 -6.42
C ASP A 83 -0.29 5.37 -5.18
N LEU A 84 0.33 4.48 -4.41
CA LEU A 84 1.07 4.78 -3.20
C LEU A 84 2.56 4.49 -3.38
N GLY A 85 3.40 5.50 -3.19
CA GLY A 85 4.84 5.35 -3.08
C GLY A 85 5.26 4.83 -1.71
N GLY A 86 6.21 3.90 -1.71
CA GLY A 86 6.62 3.23 -0.48
C GLY A 86 7.69 2.17 -0.68
N THR A 87 7.75 1.24 0.25
CA THR A 87 8.76 0.18 0.28
C THR A 87 8.09 -1.19 0.15
N TRP A 88 8.49 -1.92 -0.89
CA TRP A 88 8.15 -3.32 -1.09
C TRP A 88 9.14 -4.23 -0.35
N MET A 89 8.62 -5.28 0.28
CA MET A 89 9.39 -6.30 0.96
C MET A 89 8.85 -7.69 0.60
N ALA A 90 9.71 -8.54 0.04
CA ALA A 90 9.34 -9.89 -0.35
C ALA A 90 10.51 -10.88 -0.24
N GLN A 91 10.27 -12.17 -0.47
CA GLN A 91 11.33 -13.18 -0.38
C GLN A 91 12.31 -13.11 -1.57
N THR A 92 11.84 -12.72 -2.74
CA THR A 92 12.60 -12.63 -3.99
C THR A 92 12.20 -11.39 -4.79
N ILE A 93 13.01 -11.01 -5.78
CA ILE A 93 12.73 -9.87 -6.67
C ILE A 93 11.46 -10.09 -7.52
N ASP A 94 11.22 -11.33 -7.99
CA ASP A 94 10.07 -11.67 -8.83
C ASP A 94 8.86 -12.18 -8.00
N ALA A 95 8.82 -11.87 -6.70
CA ALA A 95 7.75 -12.34 -5.83
C ALA A 95 6.47 -11.51 -6.05
N HIS A 96 5.35 -12.20 -6.25
CA HIS A 96 4.02 -11.59 -6.33
C HIS A 96 3.33 -11.48 -4.96
N GLU A 97 3.89 -12.12 -3.94
CA GLU A 97 3.44 -12.05 -2.55
C GLU A 97 4.48 -11.34 -1.70
N GLY A 98 4.01 -10.59 -0.71
CA GLY A 98 4.87 -9.80 0.13
C GLY A 98 4.10 -8.72 0.87
N MET A 99 4.84 -7.73 1.35
CA MET A 99 4.26 -6.59 2.04
C MET A 99 4.79 -5.28 1.47
N PHE A 100 3.90 -4.32 1.31
CA PHE A 100 4.22 -2.96 0.94
C PHE A 100 3.91 -2.03 2.10
N LEU A 101 4.84 -1.13 2.40
CA LEU A 101 4.72 -0.14 3.48
C LEU A 101 4.70 1.26 2.88
N ALA A 102 3.61 1.98 3.13
CA ALA A 102 3.44 3.36 2.69
C ALA A 102 3.21 4.26 3.91
N ALA A 103 4.09 5.24 4.11
CA ALA A 103 4.07 6.13 5.26
C ALA A 103 3.64 7.53 4.84
N TYR A 104 2.55 8.02 5.41
CA TYR A 104 2.04 9.37 5.23
C TYR A 104 1.73 9.98 6.62
N ASP A 105 1.20 11.20 6.66
CA ASP A 105 0.66 11.72 7.91
C ASP A 105 -0.62 10.95 8.31
N TYR A 106 -0.95 11.02 9.61
CA TYR A 106 -2.08 10.29 10.19
C TYR A 106 -3.42 10.56 9.48
N GLU A 107 -3.69 11.79 9.05
CA GLU A 107 -4.95 12.15 8.39
C GLU A 107 -5.05 11.49 7.02
N THR A 108 -3.98 11.56 6.23
CA THR A 108 -3.88 10.88 4.93
C THR A 108 -4.05 9.37 5.07
N GLU A 109 -3.33 8.73 6.01
CA GLU A 109 -3.45 7.29 6.25
C GLU A 109 -4.85 6.89 6.73
N LEU A 110 -5.52 7.75 7.50
CA LEU A 110 -6.89 7.53 7.95
C LEU A 110 -7.90 7.57 6.81
N ILE A 111 -7.78 8.54 5.91
CA ILE A 111 -8.66 8.69 4.76
C ILE A 111 -8.49 7.50 3.81
N LEU A 112 -7.25 7.16 3.45
CA LEU A 112 -6.95 6.04 2.55
C LEU A 112 -7.49 4.71 3.08
N HIS A 113 -7.25 4.40 4.35
CA HIS A 113 -7.76 3.18 4.97
C HIS A 113 -9.29 3.14 4.98
N ARG A 114 -9.96 4.26 5.29
CA ARG A 114 -11.44 4.33 5.27
C ARG A 114 -12.00 4.10 3.87
N LEU A 115 -11.39 4.71 2.85
CA LEU A 115 -11.79 4.53 1.47
C LEU A 115 -11.62 3.07 1.02
N TRP A 116 -10.48 2.45 1.36
CA TRP A 116 -10.21 1.04 1.12
C TRP A 116 -11.31 0.14 1.71
N HIS A 117 -11.64 0.31 3.00
CA HIS A 117 -12.67 -0.51 3.65
C HIS A 117 -14.09 -0.21 3.15
N ALA A 118 -14.37 1.03 2.76
CA ALA A 118 -15.67 1.41 2.20
C ALA A 118 -15.90 0.82 0.79
N ALA A 119 -14.84 0.61 0.01
CA ALA A 119 -14.93 0.03 -1.32
C ALA A 119 -15.43 -1.41 -1.32
N GLY A 120 -15.23 -2.17 -0.22
CA GLY A 120 -15.88 -3.47 0.03
C GLY A 120 -15.68 -4.57 -1.02
N LEU A 121 -14.77 -4.38 -1.97
CA LEU A 121 -14.50 -5.30 -3.06
C LEU A 121 -13.41 -6.31 -2.64
N PRO A 122 -13.51 -7.59 -3.02
CA PRO A 122 -12.34 -8.45 -3.12
C PRO A 122 -11.50 -7.90 -4.29
N LEU A 123 -10.66 -6.90 -4.01
CA LEU A 123 -9.89 -6.19 -5.01
C LEU A 123 -8.75 -7.10 -5.48
N THR A 124 -8.89 -7.60 -6.70
CA THR A 124 -7.82 -8.21 -7.49
C THR A 124 -6.64 -7.24 -7.50
N SER A 125 -5.48 -7.68 -7.02
CA SER A 125 -4.24 -6.93 -7.22
C SER A 125 -3.97 -6.86 -8.72
N VAL A 126 -3.78 -5.65 -9.26
CA VAL A 126 -3.13 -5.51 -10.57
C VAL A 126 -1.65 -5.74 -10.32
N ILE A 127 -1.13 -6.83 -10.89
CA ILE A 127 0.31 -7.16 -10.92
C ILE A 127 0.88 -6.58 -12.20
#